data_AF-A0A1I6NS67-F1
#
_entry.id   AF-A0A1I6NS67-F1
#
_cell.length_a   1.000
_cell.length_b   1.000
_cell.length_c   1.000
_cell.angle_alpha   90.00
_cell.angle_beta   90.00
_cell.angle_gamma   90.00
#
_symmetry.space_group_name_H-M   'P 1'
#
loop_
_entity.id
_entity.type
_entity.pdbx_description
1 polymer ?
#
loop_
_entity_poly.entity_id
_entity_poly.type
_entity_poly.pdbx_seq_one_letter_code
_entity_poly.pdbx_strand_id
1 'polypeptide(L)' 'MKEIVLAFYIGQIVYLKTDLEQEKYFVTGIEIRQTGVKYFISSKGYESAVYDFELTKDQNVLVKLGID' A
#
# COMPACT_ATOMS: atom_id res chain seq x y z
N MET A 1 25.64 9.83 -1.04
CA MET A 1 24.46 8.99 -1.35
C MET A 1 23.22 9.75 -0.91
N LYS A 2 22.18 9.84 -1.75
CA LYS A 2 20.93 10.50 -1.36
C LYS A 2 20.13 9.49 -0.53
N GLU A 3 19.65 9.91 0.62
CA GLU A 3 18.83 9.06 1.48
C GLU A 3 17.48 8.78 0.79
N ILE A 4 17.06 7.52 0.81
CA ILE A 4 15.78 7.09 0.24
C ILE A 4 14.79 7.01 1.40
N VAL A 5 13.81 7.90 1.41
CA VAL A 5 12.74 7.90 2.40
C VAL A 5 11.65 6.95 1.94
N LEU A 6 11.39 5.92 2.73
CA LEU A 6 10.33 4.95 2.48
C LEU A 6 9.04 5.43 3.17
N ALA A 7 7.94 5.45 2.42
CA ALA A 7 6.61 5.84 2.92
C ALA A 7 5.99 4.74 3.82
N PHE A 8 6.35 3.48 3.56
CA PHE A 8 5.84 2.31 4.27
C PHE A 8 6.97 1.32 4.60
N TYR A 9 6.75 0.44 5.58
CA TYR A 9 7.72 -0.58 6.00
C TYR A 9 7.15 -2.00 5.87
N ILE A 10 8.02 -3.00 5.70
CA ILE A 10 7.62 -4.41 5.61
C ILE A 10 6.89 -4.84 6.90
N GLY A 11 5.77 -5.53 6.76
CA GLY A 11 4.87 -5.92 7.84
C GLY A 11 3.84 -4.85 8.22
N GLN A 12 3.91 -3.65 7.65
CA GLN A 12 2.89 -2.62 7.87
C GLN A 12 1.57 -3.00 7.22
N ILE A 13 0.46 -2.74 7.92
CA ILE A 13 -0.88 -2.83 7.35
C ILE A 13 -1.19 -1.54 6.57
N VAL A 14 -1.65 -1.70 5.34
CA VAL A 14 -2.03 -0.62 4.43
C VAL A 14 -3.33 -0.95 3.72
N TYR A 15 -3.92 0.07 3.09
CA TYR A 15 -5.12 -0.01 2.28
C TYR A 15 -4.87 0.64 0.93
N LEU A 16 -5.51 0.14 -0.12
CA LEU A 16 -5.52 0.80 -1.42
C LEU A 16 -6.55 1.94 -1.40
N LYS A 17 -6.17 3.12 -1.86
CA LYS A 17 -7.09 4.28 -1.92
C LYS A 17 -8.24 4.08 -2.90
N THR A 18 -8.01 3.27 -3.93
CA THR A 18 -8.97 2.97 -5.00
C THR A 18 -9.82 1.73 -4.72
N ASP A 19 -9.50 0.97 -3.67
CA ASP A 19 -10.25 -0.22 -3.30
C ASP A 19 -11.50 0.17 -2.51
N LEU A 20 -12.68 -0.05 -3.10
CA LEU A 20 -13.96 0.26 -2.47
C LEU A 20 -14.23 -0.60 -1.24
N GLU A 21 -13.70 -1.83 -1.23
CA GLU A 21 -13.84 -2.73 -0.08
C GLU A 21 -12.89 -2.36 1.07
N GLN A 22 -11.91 -1.50 0.79
CA GLN A 22 -10.87 -1.08 1.73
C GLN A 22 -10.25 -2.29 2.45
N GLU A 23 -9.86 -3.30 1.66
CA GLU A 23 -9.25 -4.51 2.17
C GLU A 23 -7.91 -4.20 2.87
N LYS A 24 -7.60 -5.01 3.88
CA LYS A 24 -6.32 -4.93 4.57
C LYS A 24 -5.26 -5.67 3.76
N TYR A 25 -4.16 -4.98 3.50
CA TYR A 25 -2.97 -5.60 2.92
C TYR A 25 -1.78 -5.46 3.87
N PHE A 26 -0.86 -6.41 3.80
CA PHE A 26 0.45 -6.31 4.44
C PHE A 26 1.51 -5.96 3.41
N VAL A 27 2.40 -5.03 3.73
CA VAL A 27 3.61 -4.81 2.92
C VAL A 27 4.54 -6.00 3.09
N THR A 28 4.80 -6.74 2.02
CA THR A 28 5.66 -7.93 2.01
C THR A 28 7.04 -7.66 1.43
N GLY A 29 7.20 -6.60 0.64
CA GLY A 29 8.45 -6.25 0.00
C GLY A 29 8.51 -4.79 -0.44
N ILE A 30 9.74 -4.31 -0.67
CA ILE A 30 10.00 -2.95 -1.14
C ILE A 30 11.04 -3.05 -2.26
N GLU A 31 10.66 -2.62 -3.47
CA GLU A 31 11.56 -2.52 -4.62
C GLU A 31 12.00 -1.07 -4.79
N ILE A 32 13.31 -0.85 -4.79
CA ILE A 32 13.93 0.45 -4.99
C ILE A 32 14.63 0.45 -6.34
N ARG A 33 14.17 1.29 -7.27
CA ARG A 33 14.78 1.52 -8.58
C ARG A 33 15.09 3.01 -8.75
N GLN A 34 15.92 3.33 -9.75
CA GLN A 34 16.16 4.72 -10.13
C GLN A 34 14.87 5.47 -10.52
N THR A 35 13.87 4.75 -11.03
CA THR A 35 12.58 5.29 -11.45
C THR A 35 11.60 5.52 -10.29
N GLY A 36 11.89 5.03 -9.08
CA GLY A 36 11.01 5.16 -7.92
C GLY A 36 10.99 3.92 -7.03
N VAL A 37 10.10 3.96 -6.04
CA VAL A 37 9.89 2.89 -5.06
C VAL A 37 8.53 2.23 -5.31
N LYS A 38 8.51 0.91 -5.33
CA LYS A 38 7.28 0.11 -5.34
C LYS A 38 7.20 -0.73 -4.07
N TYR A 39 5.98 -0.95 -3.61
CA TYR A 39 5.67 -1.78 -2.47
C TYR A 39 4.94 -3.02 -2.96
N PHE A 40 5.43 -4.18 -2.54
CA PHE A 40 4.68 -5.42 -2.68
C PHE A 40 3.74 -5.53 -1.49
N ILE A 41 2.47 -5.69 -1.79
CA ILE A 41 1.39 -5.81 -0.81
C ILE A 41 0.67 -7.15 -0.99
N SER A 42 0.32 -7.81 0.11
CA SER A 42 -0.38 -9.09 0.06
C SER A 42 -1.65 -9.09 0.90
N SER A 43 -2.70 -9.69 0.34
CA SER A 43 -3.97 -10.00 1.00
C SER A 43 -4.46 -11.35 0.47
N LYS A 44 -5.05 -12.18 1.34
CA LYS A 44 -5.73 -13.45 0.99
C LYS A 44 -4.90 -14.40 0.10
N GLY A 45 -3.57 -14.40 0.24
CA GLY A 45 -2.67 -15.28 -0.51
C GLY A 45 -2.26 -14.77 -1.90
N TYR A 46 -2.66 -13.56 -2.28
CA TYR A 46 -2.24 -12.89 -3.51
C TYR A 46 -1.29 -11.73 -3.18
N GLU A 47 -0.41 -11.40 -4.11
CA GLU A 47 0.51 -10.26 -3.99
C GLU A 47 0.32 -9.31 -5.18
N SER A 48 0.53 -8.01 -4.94
CA SER A 48 0.48 -6.97 -5.96
C SER A 48 1.59 -5.95 -5.72
N ALA A 49 2.13 -5.37 -6.79
CA ALA A 49 3.15 -4.32 -6.73
C ALA A 49 2.53 -2.97 -7.04
N VAL A 50 2.63 -2.02 -6.11
CA VAL A 50 1.97 -0.71 -6.18
C VAL A 50 2.91 0.42 -5.77
N TYR A 51 2.58 1.64 -6.14
CA TYR A 51 3.28 2.84 -5.71
C TYR A 51 2.74 3.36 -4.36
N ASP A 52 3.52 4.21 -3.70
CA ASP A 52 3.15 4.85 -2.43
C ASP A 52 1.87 5.70 -2.54
N PHE A 53 1.69 6.42 -3.65
CA PHE A 53 0.51 7.28 -3.82
C PHE A 53 -0.81 6.50 -3.90
N GLU A 54 -0.74 5.21 -4.24
CA GLU A 54 -1.90 4.29 -4.29
C GLU A 54 -2.29 3.79 -2.88
N LEU A 55 -1.39 3.92 -1.90
CA LEU A 55 -1.53 3.37 -0.56
C LEU A 55 -1.85 4.42 0.50
N THR A 56 -2.53 3.98 1.55
CA THR A 56 -2.75 4.72 2.78
C THR A 56 -2.59 3.82 4.00
N LYS A 57 -2.17 4.39 5.12
CA LYS A 57 -2.14 3.73 6.43
C LYS A 57 -3.52 3.75 7.11
N ASP A 58 -4.36 4.71 6.72
CA ASP A 58 -5.65 4.98 7.35
C ASP A 58 -6.76 4.37 6.48
N GLN A 59 -7.59 3.52 7.08
CA GLN A 59 -8.75 2.92 6.40
C GLN A 59 -9.82 3.99 6.16
N ASN A 60 -10.30 4.13 4.92
CA ASN A 60 -11.43 4.99 4.65
C ASN A 60 -12.74 4.28 5.03
N VAL A 61 -13.24 4.56 6.23
CA VAL A 61 -14.46 3.92 6.76
C VAL A 61 -15.71 4.30 5.97
N LEU A 62 -15.77 5.50 5.39
CA LEU A 62 -16.93 5.94 4.60
C LEU A 62 -17.03 5.14 3.30
N VAL A 63 -15.92 5.02 2.56
CA VAL A 63 -15.83 4.20 1.34
C VAL A 63 -16.18 2.74 1.66
N LYS A 64 -15.66 2.20 2.76
CA LYS A 64 -16.00 0.85 3.24
C LYS A 64 -17.49 0.66 3.55
N LEU A 65 -18.19 1.72 3.95
CA LEU A 65 -19.63 1.72 4.21
C LEU A 65 -20.45 2.01 2.94
N GLY A 66 -19.79 2.18 1.78
CA GLY A 66 -20.43 2.51 0.51
C GLY A 66 -20.90 3.96 0.42
N ILE A 67 -20.24 4.88 1.11
CA ILE A 67 -20.55 6.32 1.14
C ILE A 67 -19.41 7.07 0.45
N ASP A 68 -19.67 7.57 -0.75
CA ASP A 68 -18.73 8.31 -1.61
C ASP A 68 -19.16 9.76 -1.88
#